data_AF-A0A920VBZ4-F1
#
_entry.id   AF-A0A920VBZ4-F1
#
_cell.length_a   1.000
_cell.length_b   1.000
_cell.length_c   1.000
_cell.angle_alpha   90.00
_cell.angle_beta   90.00
_cell.angle_gamma   90.00
#
_symmetry.space_group_name_H-M   'P 1'
#
loop_
_entity.id
_entity.type
_entity.pdbx_description
1 polymer ?
#
loop_
_entity_poly.entity_id
_entity_poly.type
_entity_poly.pdbx_seq_one_letter_code
_entity_poly.pdbx_strand_id
1 'polypeptide(L)'
;MHGGISGPVDEMQAEVLDSIHERYNMKEHGRGDSQQTSAVTPEFIDRFAIVGDPSQCVDRLQELKDLGLDRLAVNGPTFTAQSSEGREASELFETKVLPRFA
;
A
#
# COMPACT_ATOMS: atom_id res chain seq x y z
N MET A 1 9.19 16.38 1.17
CA MET A 1 9.74 15.51 0.10
C MET A 1 10.61 16.39 -0.80
N HIS A 2 11.66 15.86 -1.42
CA HIS A 2 12.52 16.63 -2.34
C HIS A 2 12.61 15.91 -3.69
N GLY A 3 12.74 16.68 -4.76
CA GLY A 3 12.80 16.17 -6.13
C GLY A 3 11.47 16.28 -6.87
N GLY A 4 11.46 15.83 -8.13
CA GLY A 4 10.24 15.71 -8.94
C GLY A 4 9.99 14.27 -9.35
N ILE A 5 8.88 14.03 -10.05
CA ILE A 5 8.52 12.71 -10.56
C ILE A 5 9.65 12.18 -11.47
N SER A 6 10.01 10.91 -11.26
CA SER A 6 11.06 10.23 -12.00
C SER A 6 10.52 8.93 -12.60
N GLY A 7 10.77 8.71 -13.89
CA GLY A 7 10.29 7.55 -14.63
C GLY A 7 8.95 7.77 -15.35
N PRO A 8 8.47 6.76 -16.08
CA PRO A 8 7.19 6.84 -16.78
C PRO A 8 6.04 6.82 -15.77
N VAL A 9 5.16 7.81 -15.87
CA VAL A 9 3.88 7.86 -15.16
C VAL A 9 2.78 8.29 -16.12
N ASP A 10 1.56 7.83 -15.89
CA ASP A 10 0.38 8.39 -16.55
C ASP A 10 -0.10 9.68 -15.85
N GLU A 11 -1.14 10.30 -16.41
CA GLU A 11 -1.67 11.58 -15.92
C GLU A 11 -2.26 11.46 -14.50
N MET A 12 -2.97 10.37 -14.20
CA MET A 12 -3.54 10.11 -12.87
C MET A 12 -2.44 9.94 -11.83
N GLN A 13 -1.40 9.17 -12.17
CA GLN A 13 -0.25 8.98 -11.31
C GLN A 13 0.51 10.28 -11.07
N ALA A 14 0.69 11.10 -12.10
CA ALA A 14 1.37 12.39 -11.99
C ALA A 14 0.61 13.34 -11.05
N GLU A 15 -0.71 13.46 -11.21
CA GLU A 15 -1.55 14.30 -10.36
C GLU A 15 -1.46 13.90 -8.88
N VAL A 16 -1.55 12.60 -8.58
CA VAL A 16 -1.45 12.10 -7.20
C VAL A 16 -0.05 12.33 -6.63
N LEU A 17 1.01 12.06 -7.38
CA LEU A 17 2.40 12.23 -6.93
C LEU A 17 2.72 13.71 -6.64
N ASP A 18 2.31 14.62 -7.52
CA ASP A 18 2.47 16.06 -7.31
C ASP A 18 1.67 16.53 -6.09
N SER A 19 0.43 16.05 -5.95
CA SER A 19 -0.45 16.34 -4.82
C SER A 19 0.16 15.89 -3.47
N ILE A 20 0.75 14.70 -3.42
CA ILE A 20 1.51 14.19 -2.26
C ILE A 20 2.70 15.10 -1.97
N HIS A 21 3.47 15.46 -3.01
CA HIS A 21 4.67 16.28 -2.89
C HIS A 21 4.35 17.66 -2.29
N GLU A 22 3.30 18.33 -2.76
CA GLU A 22 2.86 19.64 -2.26
C GLU A 22 2.41 19.62 -0.79
N ARG A 23 1.73 18.53 -0.38
CA ARG A 23 1.18 18.38 0.98
C ARG A 23 2.19 17.81 1.97
N TYR A 24 3.39 17.43 1.51
CA TYR A 24 4.29 16.61 2.31
C TYR A 24 4.91 17.35 3.49
N ASN A 25 4.43 17.05 4.69
CA ASN A 25 5.07 17.51 5.92
C ASN A 25 5.99 16.43 6.50
N MET A 26 7.31 16.66 6.44
CA MET A 26 8.31 15.73 6.99
C MET A 26 8.13 15.48 8.51
N LYS A 27 7.54 16.40 9.27
CA LYS A 27 7.27 16.20 10.71
C LYS A 27 6.17 15.18 10.96
N GLU A 28 5.30 14.96 9.96
CA GLU A 28 4.18 14.01 10.02
C GLU A 28 4.48 12.73 9.22
N HIS A 29 5.75 12.48 8.90
CA HIS A 29 6.16 11.32 8.11
C HIS A 29 5.71 9.99 8.77
N GLY A 30 5.15 9.09 7.96
CA GLY A 30 4.67 7.78 8.42
C GLY A 30 3.35 7.79 9.20
N ARG A 31 2.74 8.96 9.41
CA ARG A 31 1.44 9.08 10.08
C ARG A 31 0.28 8.89 9.11
N GLY A 32 -0.64 8.00 9.47
CA GLY A 32 -1.84 7.68 8.66
C GLY A 32 -2.86 8.81 8.57
N ASP A 33 -2.84 9.74 9.53
CA ASP A 33 -3.76 10.89 9.64
C ASP A 33 -3.18 12.19 9.08
N SER A 34 -2.08 12.12 8.33
CA SER A 34 -1.38 13.29 7.81
C SER A 34 -2.03 13.87 6.55
N GLN A 35 -1.77 15.15 6.25
CA GLN A 35 -2.32 15.78 5.04
C GLN A 35 -1.83 15.11 3.75
N GLN A 36 -0.62 14.55 3.72
CA GLN A 36 -0.13 13.84 2.54
C GLN A 36 -0.86 12.53 2.25
N THR A 37 -1.51 11.88 3.23
CA THR A 37 -2.26 10.63 2.97
C THR A 37 -3.60 10.90 2.29
N SER A 38 -4.19 12.09 2.47
CA SER A 38 -5.45 12.45 1.80
C SER A 38 -5.31 12.71 0.30
N ALA A 39 -4.08 12.84 -0.20
CA ALA A 39 -3.79 12.94 -1.63
C ALA A 39 -3.86 11.59 -2.35
N VAL A 40 -3.74 10.47 -1.62
CA VAL A 40 -3.64 9.13 -2.21
C VAL A 40 -5.05 8.62 -2.53
N THR A 41 -5.36 8.48 -3.82
CA THR A 41 -6.68 8.01 -4.28
C THR A 41 -6.79 6.48 -4.22
N PRO A 42 -8.02 5.92 -4.15
CA PRO A 42 -8.23 4.47 -4.21
C PRO A 42 -7.60 3.82 -5.45
N GLU A 43 -7.67 4.45 -6.61
CA GLU A 43 -7.09 3.96 -7.87
C GLU A 43 -5.56 3.92 -7.81
N PHE A 44 -4.95 4.92 -7.19
CA PHE A 44 -3.51 4.94 -6.97
C PHE A 44 -3.09 3.84 -5.98
N ILE A 45 -3.87 3.61 -4.92
CA ILE A 45 -3.62 2.52 -3.96
C ILE A 45 -3.70 1.17 -4.66
N ASP A 46 -4.76 0.88 -5.42
CA ASP A 46 -4.93 -0.41 -6.12
C ASP A 46 -3.79 -0.68 -7.12
N ARG A 47 -3.20 0.38 -7.69
CA ARG A 47 -2.08 0.26 -8.63
C ARG A 47 -0.76 -0.13 -7.96
N PHE A 48 -0.49 0.39 -6.76
CA PHE A 48 0.82 0.30 -6.10
C PHE A 48 0.83 -0.56 -4.83
N ALA A 49 -0.33 -1.02 -4.37
CA ALA A 49 -0.48 -1.87 -3.19
C ALA A 49 -1.45 -3.03 -3.47
N ILE A 50 -1.35 -4.07 -2.65
CA ILE A 50 -2.36 -5.13 -2.58
C ILE A 50 -3.20 -4.84 -1.35
N VAL A 51 -4.43 -4.37 -1.57
CA VAL A 51 -5.39 -4.06 -0.51
C VAL A 51 -6.76 -4.62 -0.90
N GLY A 52 -7.52 -5.09 0.08
CA GLY A 52 -8.82 -5.68 -0.17
C GLY A 52 -9.18 -6.73 0.88
N ASP A 53 -10.23 -7.50 0.60
CA ASP A 53 -10.56 -8.67 1.40
C ASP A 53 -9.51 -9.79 1.21
N PRO A 54 -9.48 -10.81 2.10
CA PRO A 54 -8.47 -11.86 2.03
C PRO A 54 -8.41 -12.60 0.70
N SER A 55 -9.54 -12.79 0.01
CA SER A 55 -9.55 -13.49 -1.28
C SER A 55 -8.88 -12.67 -2.38
N GLN A 56 -9.16 -11.36 -2.44
CA GLN A 56 -8.50 -10.44 -3.36
C GLN A 56 -6.99 -10.40 -3.12
N CYS A 57 -6.56 -10.34 -1.85
CA CYS A 57 -5.15 -10.37 -1.50
C CYS A 57 -4.47 -11.67 -1.95
N VAL A 58 -5.13 -12.82 -1.75
CA VAL A 58 -4.60 -14.12 -2.20
C VAL A 58 -4.47 -14.16 -3.72
N ASP A 59 -5.48 -13.72 -4.46
CA ASP A 59 -5.47 -13.75 -5.92
C ASP A 59 -4.32 -12.88 -6.48
N ARG A 60 -4.16 -11.65 -5.99
CA ARG A 60 -3.06 -10.76 -6.41
C ARG A 60 -1.67 -11.30 -6.04
N LEU A 61 -1.52 -11.93 -4.86
CA LEU A 61 -0.26 -12.55 -4.47
C LEU A 61 0.05 -13.79 -5.33
N GLN A 62 -0.96 -14.54 -5.76
CA GLN A 62 -0.80 -15.66 -6.68
C GLN A 62 -0.39 -15.18 -8.08
N GLU A 63 -0.94 -14.07 -8.58
CA GLU A 63 -0.49 -13.45 -9.83
C GLU A 63 1.02 -13.09 -9.78
N LEU A 64 1.50 -12.54 -8.66
CA LEU A 64 2.93 -12.26 -8.48
C LEU A 64 3.78 -13.53 -8.49
N LYS A 65 3.31 -14.59 -7.84
CA LYS A 65 3.98 -15.90 -7.87
C LYS A 65 4.04 -16.47 -9.28
N ASP A 66 2.96 -16.35 -10.05
CA ASP A 66 2.89 -16.84 -11.44
C ASP A 66 3.82 -16.05 -12.38
N LEU A 67 4.13 -14.79 -12.04
CA LEU A 67 5.18 -14.00 -12.70
C LEU A 67 6.61 -14.43 -12.32
N GLY A 68 6.77 -15.38 -11.39
CA GLY A 68 8.06 -15.94 -10.98
C GLY A 68 8.67 -15.28 -9.73
N LEU A 69 7.88 -14.56 -8.93
CA LEU A 69 8.37 -14.02 -7.65
C LEU A 69 8.33 -15.11 -6.57
N ASP A 70 9.50 -15.47 -6.04
CA ASP A 70 9.63 -16.52 -5.01
C ASP A 70 9.75 -15.99 -3.57
N ARG A 71 9.93 -14.67 -3.40
CA ARG A 71 10.04 -14.02 -2.09
C ARG A 71 9.36 -12.66 -2.13
N LEU A 72 8.45 -12.44 -1.19
CA LEU A 72 7.72 -11.19 -1.02
C LEU A 72 8.01 -10.62 0.37
N ALA A 73 8.35 -9.33 0.44
CA ALA A 73 8.45 -8.60 1.68
C ALA A 73 7.14 -7.83 1.89
N VAL A 74 6.39 -8.19 2.93
CA VAL A 74 5.08 -7.59 3.21
C VAL A 74 5.24 -6.45 4.20
N ASN A 75 4.83 -5.24 3.81
CA ASN A 75 4.82 -4.06 4.67
C ASN A 75 3.38 -3.77 5.09
N GLY A 76 2.87 -4.50 6.08
CA GLY A 76 1.54 -4.23 6.63
C GLY A 76 0.95 -5.38 7.45
N PRO A 77 0.10 -5.07 8.45
CA PRO A 77 -0.03 -3.78 9.13
C PRO A 77 1.23 -3.47 9.94
N THR A 78 1.77 -2.26 9.79
CA THR A 78 3.02 -1.84 10.45
C THR A 78 2.75 -1.31 11.86
N PHE A 79 3.80 -1.02 12.64
CA PHE A 79 3.67 -0.51 14.01
C PHE A 79 2.88 0.81 14.13
N THR A 80 2.65 1.54 13.02
CA THR A 80 1.85 2.76 12.98
C THR A 80 0.36 2.50 12.74
N ALA A 81 -0.05 1.29 12.36
CA ALA A 81 -1.43 0.88 12.13
C ALA A 81 -2.02 0.17 13.37
N GLN A 82 -1.95 0.79 14.55
CA GLN A 82 -2.43 0.20 15.82
C GLN A 82 -3.94 0.32 16.06
N SER A 83 -4.72 0.71 15.04
CA SER A 83 -6.17 0.80 15.15
C SER A 83 -6.81 -0.59 15.26
N SER A 84 -8.10 -0.66 15.61
CA SER A 84 -8.87 -1.91 15.61
C SER A 84 -8.81 -2.60 14.25
N GLU A 85 -8.99 -1.83 13.19
CA GLU A 85 -9.00 -2.27 11.79
C GLU A 85 -7.61 -2.76 11.37
N GLY A 86 -6.56 -2.08 11.82
CA GLY A 86 -5.18 -2.52 11.59
C GLY A 86 -4.89 -3.88 12.24
N ARG A 87 -5.34 -4.10 13.48
CA ARG A 87 -5.19 -5.41 14.15
C ARG A 87 -5.99 -6.50 13.46
N GLU A 88 -7.23 -6.21 13.08
CA GLU A 88 -8.08 -7.14 12.32
C GLU A 88 -7.43 -7.51 10.98
N ALA A 89 -6.85 -6.53 10.26
CA ALA A 89 -6.13 -6.80 9.02
C ALA A 89 -4.90 -7.72 9.23
N SER A 90 -4.15 -7.55 10.33
CA SER A 90 -3.04 -8.45 10.68
C SER A 90 -3.54 -9.87 10.90
N GLU A 91 -4.58 -10.03 11.72
CA GLU A 91 -5.16 -11.34 12.04
C GLU A 91 -5.72 -12.03 10.80
N LEU A 92 -6.40 -11.29 9.91
CA LEU A 92 -6.90 -11.82 8.65
C LEU A 92 -5.76 -12.21 7.71
N PHE A 93 -4.70 -11.40 7.61
CA PHE A 93 -3.53 -11.76 6.81
C PHE A 93 -2.90 -13.07 7.30
N GLU A 94 -2.69 -13.19 8.60
CA GLU A 94 -2.08 -14.38 9.23
C GLU A 94 -2.96 -15.64 9.11
N THR A 95 -4.28 -15.49 9.25
CA THR A 95 -5.18 -16.66 9.34
C THR A 95 -5.85 -17.03 8.01
N LYS A 96 -5.94 -16.09 7.05
CA LYS A 96 -6.66 -16.29 5.78
C LYS A 96 -5.77 -16.17 4.54
N VAL A 97 -4.69 -15.39 4.60
CA VAL A 97 -3.81 -15.13 3.44
C VAL A 97 -2.55 -16.00 3.50
N LEU A 98 -1.72 -15.86 4.54
CA LEU A 98 -0.45 -16.58 4.67
C LEU A 98 -0.56 -18.11 4.51
N PRO A 99 -1.57 -18.82 5.09
CA PRO A 99 -1.67 -20.27 4.97
C PRO A 99 -1.91 -20.77 3.54
N ARG A 100 -2.20 -19.89 2.58
CA ARG A 100 -2.35 -20.24 1.16
C ARG A 100 -1.02 -20.38 0.45
N PHE A 101 0.07 -19.89 1.05
CA PHE A 101 1.42 -19.85 0.46
C PHE A 101 2.50 -20.52 1.34
N ALA A 102 2.11 -21.05 2.51
CA ALA A 102 2.98 -21.77 3.43
C ALA A 102 3.15 -23.25 3.05
#